data_AF-A0A6A7AJK8-F1
#
_entry.id   AF-A0A6A7AJK8-F1
#
_cell.length_a   1.000
_cell.length_b   1.000
_cell.length_c   1.000
_cell.angle_alpha   90.00
_cell.angle_beta   90.00
_cell.angle_gamma   90.00
#
_symmetry.space_group_name_H-M   'P 1'
#
loop_
_entity.id
_entity.type
_entity.pdbx_description
1 polymer ?
#
loop_
_entity_poly.entity_id
_entity_poly.type
_entity_poly.pdbx_seq_one_letter_code
_entity_poly.pdbx_strand_id
1 'polypeptide(L)'
;PRRDNDGNVVDGDNECLRIMHADKTSKEAVKDQKYEADGEQYVATGAYFDFALNLKGGGIIALNFESSSIAVTYPENWGRKAEPNELPNFRFLSNIYWGYWYRSNPNVKNLRVYAAYNVVNDATSELVVRAFKSTKVEKLTPWPGASFDIDSEEGQALVGSPIGATAAHVLSGHKEELGIEHVTKVTVLTNDYNVGFLEPKRKELHMFFTIEDAPGGEGGAGRKRRAVREDRAVREETSVRNEGKNVVHEHVFRVAGRAG
;
A
#
# COMPACT_ATOMS: atom_id res chain seq x y z
N PRO A 1 16.69 -7.45 -17.58
CA PRO A 1 15.70 -8.32 -16.88
C PRO A 1 15.84 -8.17 -15.37
N ARG A 2 14.72 -7.99 -14.64
CA ARG A 2 14.70 -7.98 -13.17
C ARG A 2 15.12 -9.36 -12.66
N ARG A 3 15.85 -9.41 -11.55
CA ARG A 3 16.32 -10.66 -10.94
C ARG A 3 15.84 -10.76 -9.48
N ASP A 4 15.49 -11.96 -9.03
CA ASP A 4 15.11 -12.22 -7.63
C ASP A 4 16.35 -12.24 -6.72
N ASN A 5 16.14 -12.47 -5.43
CA ASN A 5 17.22 -12.56 -4.44
C ASN A 5 18.18 -13.73 -4.70
N ASP A 6 17.78 -14.70 -5.53
CA ASP A 6 18.58 -15.84 -5.95
C ASP A 6 19.25 -15.61 -7.32
N GLY A 7 19.07 -14.42 -7.90
CA GLY A 7 19.65 -14.03 -9.18
C GLY A 7 18.91 -14.59 -10.41
N ASN A 8 17.76 -15.26 -10.25
CA ASN A 8 16.96 -15.74 -11.36
C ASN A 8 16.22 -14.59 -12.03
N VAL A 9 16.03 -14.66 -13.34
CA VAL A 9 15.17 -13.70 -14.04
C VAL A 9 13.75 -13.86 -13.51
N VAL A 10 13.21 -12.80 -12.93
CA VAL A 10 11.82 -12.80 -12.45
C VAL A 10 10.93 -12.54 -13.65
N ASP A 11 10.00 -13.46 -13.89
CA ASP A 11 8.88 -13.24 -14.81
C ASP A 11 7.76 -12.51 -14.07
N GLY A 12 7.13 -11.54 -14.74
CA GLY A 12 6.05 -10.71 -14.18
C GLY A 12 6.38 -9.23 -14.02
N ASP A 13 5.32 -8.42 -14.07
CA ASP A 13 5.39 -6.95 -14.04
C ASP A 13 5.28 -6.37 -12.61
N ASN A 14 5.22 -7.22 -11.58
CA ASN A 14 5.11 -6.80 -10.18
C ASN A 14 6.46 -6.30 -9.65
N GLU A 15 6.43 -5.21 -8.90
CA GLU A 15 7.54 -4.67 -8.12
C GLU A 15 7.20 -4.74 -6.64
N CYS A 16 7.86 -5.63 -5.90
CA CYS A 16 7.65 -5.81 -4.47
C CYS A 16 8.52 -4.83 -3.69
N LEU A 17 7.90 -4.11 -2.75
CA LEU A 17 8.51 -3.04 -1.97
C LEU A 17 8.24 -3.30 -0.49
N ARG A 18 9.25 -3.00 0.34
CA ARG A 18 9.14 -2.98 1.80
C ARG A 18 9.62 -1.64 2.31
N ILE A 19 8.72 -0.91 2.93
CA ILE A 19 9.01 0.38 3.58
C ILE A 19 8.90 0.19 5.08
N MET A 20 9.86 0.75 5.82
CA MET A 20 9.81 0.73 7.28
C MET A 20 10.07 2.12 7.81
N HIS A 21 9.32 2.52 8.83
CA HIS A 21 9.47 3.77 9.54
C HIS A 21 10.42 3.60 10.72
N ALA A 22 11.65 3.18 10.40
CA ALA A 22 12.82 3.17 11.26
C ALA A 22 14.06 2.88 10.40
N ASP A 23 15.22 3.29 10.87
CA ASP A 23 16.52 2.95 10.29
C ASP A 23 16.96 1.57 10.79
N LYS A 24 17.03 0.58 9.88
CA LYS A 24 17.47 -0.80 10.20
C LYS A 24 18.97 -0.91 10.42
N THR A 25 19.74 0.07 9.96
CA THR A 25 21.21 0.07 10.07
C THR A 25 21.67 0.71 11.38
N SER A 26 20.80 1.51 12.00
CA SER A 26 21.05 2.10 13.31
C SER A 26 21.12 1.04 14.40
N LYS A 27 22.01 1.28 15.38
CA LYS A 27 22.10 0.47 16.61
C LYS A 27 21.14 0.96 17.70
N GLU A 28 20.50 2.10 17.49
CA GLU A 28 19.55 2.69 18.42
C GLU A 28 18.21 1.96 18.35
N ALA A 29 17.55 1.83 19.50
CA ALA A 29 16.18 1.33 19.53
C ALA A 29 15.25 2.29 18.79
N VAL A 30 14.16 1.79 18.21
CA VAL A 30 13.22 2.57 17.38
C VAL A 30 12.73 3.84 18.09
N LYS A 31 12.42 3.78 19.39
CA LYS A 31 11.99 4.93 20.20
C LYS A 31 13.05 6.01 20.40
N ASP A 32 14.32 5.70 20.14
CA ASP A 32 15.43 6.62 20.31
C ASP A 32 15.86 7.23 18.96
N GLN A 33 15.43 6.63 17.84
CA GLN A 33 15.69 7.13 16.49
C GLN A 33 14.81 8.34 16.19
N LYS A 34 15.43 9.52 16.12
CA LYS A 34 14.77 10.80 15.81
C LYS A 34 15.10 11.27 14.40
N TYR A 35 14.15 11.92 13.75
CA TYR A 35 14.35 12.53 12.44
C TYR A 35 13.54 13.83 12.32
N GLU A 36 13.91 14.69 11.37
CA GLU A 36 13.19 15.93 11.07
C GLU A 36 12.37 15.75 9.77
N ALA A 37 11.08 16.08 9.82
CA ALA A 37 10.22 16.16 8.65
C ALA A 37 9.17 17.25 8.88
N ASP A 38 8.70 17.90 7.82
CA ASP A 38 7.70 18.97 7.89
C ASP A 38 8.06 20.14 8.86
N GLY A 39 9.35 20.32 9.14
CA GLY A 39 9.84 21.31 10.11
C GLY A 39 9.64 20.93 11.58
N GLU A 40 9.24 19.68 11.85
CA GLU A 40 9.07 19.11 13.19
C GLU A 40 10.03 17.94 13.42
N GLN A 41 10.37 17.68 14.68
CA GLN A 41 11.13 16.51 15.09
C GLN A 41 10.17 15.37 15.44
N TYR A 42 10.33 14.24 14.76
CA TYR A 42 9.58 13.02 15.00
C TYR A 42 10.47 11.90 15.52
N VAL A 43 9.83 10.87 16.05
CA VAL A 43 10.46 9.61 16.45
C VAL A 43 10.01 8.52 15.48
N ALA A 44 10.93 7.63 15.11
CA ALA A 44 10.61 6.45 14.31
C ALA A 44 9.55 5.60 15.01
N THR A 45 8.60 5.03 14.28
CA THR A 45 7.44 4.33 14.87
C THR A 45 7.57 2.81 14.80
N GLY A 46 8.47 2.30 13.96
CA GLY A 46 8.57 0.87 13.66
C GLY A 46 7.49 0.34 12.72
N ALA A 47 6.63 1.22 12.19
CA ALA A 47 5.64 0.86 11.17
C ALA A 47 6.32 0.25 9.94
N TYR A 48 5.63 -0.66 9.27
CA TYR A 48 6.13 -1.24 8.03
C TYR A 48 5.02 -1.47 7.02
N PHE A 49 5.39 -1.47 5.74
CA PHE A 49 4.49 -1.57 4.61
C PHE A 49 5.15 -2.41 3.52
N ASP A 50 4.65 -3.63 3.36
CA ASP A 50 5.02 -4.56 2.29
C ASP A 50 3.89 -4.59 1.26
N PHE A 51 4.23 -4.29 0.02
CA PHE A 51 3.25 -4.23 -1.07
C PHE A 51 3.91 -4.51 -2.41
N ALA A 52 3.10 -4.88 -3.40
CA ALA A 52 3.51 -5.00 -4.78
C ALA A 52 2.81 -3.96 -5.65
N LEU A 53 3.56 -3.38 -6.59
CA LEU A 53 3.03 -2.50 -7.62
C LEU A 53 3.10 -3.18 -8.98
N ASN A 54 2.00 -3.16 -9.71
CA ASN A 54 1.96 -3.56 -11.11
C ASN A 54 1.59 -2.34 -11.96
N LEU A 55 2.58 -1.54 -12.32
CA LEU A 55 2.32 -0.27 -13.02
C LEU A 55 1.74 -0.48 -14.43
N LYS A 56 2.13 -1.58 -15.08
CA LYS A 56 1.68 -1.95 -16.42
C LYS A 56 0.25 -2.52 -16.42
N GLY A 57 -0.03 -3.44 -15.50
CA GLY A 57 -1.32 -4.10 -15.33
C GLY A 57 -2.34 -3.29 -14.52
N GLY A 58 -1.88 -2.27 -13.80
CA GLY A 58 -2.74 -1.35 -13.08
C GLY A 58 -3.06 -1.75 -11.64
N GLY A 59 -2.10 -2.30 -10.90
CA GLY A 59 -2.35 -2.94 -9.60
C GLY A 59 -1.56 -2.35 -8.45
N ILE A 60 -2.23 -2.16 -7.31
CA ILE A 60 -1.59 -2.01 -5.99
C ILE A 60 -2.03 -3.19 -5.12
N ILE A 61 -1.08 -3.96 -4.61
CA ILE A 61 -1.37 -5.17 -3.83
C ILE A 61 -0.71 -5.03 -2.45
N ALA A 62 -1.51 -4.82 -1.40
CA ALA A 62 -1.05 -4.89 -0.03
C ALA A 62 -0.68 -6.33 0.33
N LEU A 63 0.52 -6.56 0.87
CA LEU A 63 0.99 -7.88 1.27
C LEU A 63 1.00 -8.06 2.77
N ASN A 64 1.64 -7.13 3.48
CA ASN A 64 1.70 -7.13 4.93
C ASN A 64 1.99 -5.71 5.40
N PHE A 65 1.29 -5.18 6.39
CA PHE A 65 1.59 -3.86 6.90
C PHE A 65 1.15 -3.70 8.34
N GLU A 66 1.86 -2.82 9.04
CA GLU A 66 1.51 -2.37 10.37
C GLU A 66 1.50 -0.85 10.39
N SER A 67 0.38 -0.27 10.77
CA SER A 67 0.22 1.20 10.76
C SER A 67 1.01 1.85 11.89
N SER A 68 1.45 3.10 11.70
CA SER A 68 2.18 3.84 12.75
C SER A 68 1.44 3.92 14.08
N SER A 69 0.12 4.05 14.08
CA SER A 69 -0.67 4.10 15.32
C SER A 69 -0.68 2.79 16.11
N ILE A 70 -0.50 1.65 15.43
CA ILE A 70 -0.42 0.34 16.09
C ILE A 70 1.03 0.01 16.42
N ALA A 71 1.97 0.22 15.50
CA ALA A 71 3.38 -0.11 15.69
C ALA A 71 3.98 0.51 16.96
N VAL A 72 3.64 1.77 17.28
CA VAL A 72 4.12 2.45 18.50
C VAL A 72 3.70 1.76 19.80
N THR A 73 2.59 1.01 19.79
CA THR A 73 2.09 0.34 21.01
C THR A 73 2.93 -0.86 21.41
N TYR A 74 3.76 -1.39 20.51
CA TYR A 74 4.61 -2.54 20.82
C TYR A 74 5.77 -2.16 21.76
N PRO A 75 6.10 -2.99 22.77
CA PRO A 75 7.15 -2.72 23.75
C PRO A 75 8.54 -2.45 23.16
N GLU A 76 8.87 -3.09 22.04
CA GLU A 76 10.12 -2.91 21.30
C GLU A 76 10.22 -1.58 20.55
N ASN A 77 9.06 -0.95 20.28
CA ASN A 77 8.95 0.38 19.71
C ASN A 77 8.79 1.38 20.87
N TRP A 78 7.63 2.04 21.00
CA TRP A 78 7.42 3.03 22.07
C TRP A 78 6.80 2.41 23.33
N GLY A 79 6.13 1.26 23.20
CA GLY A 79 5.39 0.61 24.27
C GLY A 79 4.15 1.38 24.75
N ARG A 80 3.66 2.34 23.96
CA ARG A 80 2.47 3.14 24.31
C ARG A 80 1.76 3.68 23.08
N LYS A 81 0.51 4.07 23.26
CA LYS A 81 -0.24 4.83 22.26
C LYS A 81 0.40 6.21 22.06
N ALA A 82 0.45 6.66 20.81
CA ALA A 82 0.84 8.01 20.46
C ALA A 82 -0.26 9.02 20.80
N GLU A 83 0.14 10.20 21.24
CA GLU A 83 -0.73 11.38 21.36
C GLU A 83 -1.05 11.96 19.96
N PRO A 84 -2.12 12.77 19.81
CA PRO A 84 -2.64 13.18 18.50
C PRO A 84 -1.63 13.81 17.53
N ASN A 85 -0.56 14.42 18.04
CA ASN A 85 0.45 15.16 17.28
C ASN A 85 1.85 14.52 17.28
N GLU A 86 2.01 13.31 17.84
CA GLU A 86 3.33 12.65 17.89
C GLU A 86 3.65 11.84 16.63
N LEU A 87 2.63 11.49 15.84
CA LEU A 87 2.82 10.73 14.60
C LEU A 87 2.94 11.67 13.40
N PRO A 88 3.83 11.37 12.43
CA PRO A 88 3.97 12.19 11.24
C PRO A 88 2.68 12.22 10.43
N ASN A 89 2.41 13.31 9.72
CA ASN A 89 1.22 13.43 8.86
C ASN A 89 1.20 12.36 7.75
N PHE A 90 2.37 12.06 7.20
CA PHE A 90 2.55 11.04 6.16
C PHE A 90 2.67 9.62 6.76
N ARG A 91 1.62 9.15 7.43
CA ARG A 91 1.59 7.85 8.13
C ARG A 91 0.56 6.84 7.63
N PHE A 92 -0.40 7.30 6.83
CA PHE A 92 -1.51 6.47 6.38
C PHE A 92 -1.10 5.58 5.21
N LEU A 93 -1.58 4.34 5.20
CA LEU A 93 -1.29 3.36 4.15
C LEU A 93 -1.59 3.91 2.75
N SER A 94 -2.72 4.59 2.59
CA SER A 94 -3.13 5.21 1.33
C SER A 94 -2.10 6.20 0.81
N ASN A 95 -1.52 7.02 1.70
CA ASN A 95 -0.51 8.02 1.34
C ASN A 95 0.81 7.34 0.94
N ILE A 96 1.22 6.30 1.66
CA ILE A 96 2.41 5.50 1.30
C ILE A 96 2.22 4.89 -0.08
N TYR A 97 1.12 4.18 -0.30
CA TYR A 97 0.86 3.52 -1.59
C TYR A 97 0.75 4.53 -2.72
N TRP A 98 0.04 5.64 -2.50
CA TRP A 98 -0.04 6.71 -3.47
C TRP A 98 1.33 7.29 -3.82
N GLY A 99 2.17 7.58 -2.82
CA GLY A 99 3.49 8.14 -3.04
C GLY A 99 4.35 7.28 -3.97
N TYR A 100 4.27 5.95 -3.82
CA TYR A 100 5.00 5.01 -4.69
C TYR A 100 4.32 4.79 -6.04
N TRP A 101 2.99 4.78 -6.08
CA TRP A 101 2.23 4.71 -7.32
C TRP A 101 2.51 5.93 -8.21
N TYR A 102 2.34 7.13 -7.66
CA TYR A 102 2.46 8.39 -8.40
C TYR A 102 3.87 8.63 -8.93
N ARG A 103 4.90 8.45 -8.08
CA ARG A 103 6.28 8.82 -8.45
C ARG A 103 6.89 7.94 -9.53
N SER A 104 6.44 6.69 -9.64
CA SER A 104 7.06 5.68 -10.50
C SER A 104 6.20 5.32 -11.70
N ASN A 105 4.97 5.84 -11.80
CA ASN A 105 4.02 5.45 -12.84
C ASN A 105 3.83 6.53 -13.93
N PRO A 106 4.27 6.30 -15.18
CA PRO A 106 4.02 7.23 -16.27
C PRO A 106 2.53 7.29 -16.68
N ASN A 107 1.72 6.32 -16.26
CA ASN A 107 0.29 6.26 -16.51
C ASN A 107 -0.48 6.13 -15.19
N VAL A 108 -0.44 7.19 -14.38
CA VAL A 108 -1.05 7.25 -13.03
C VAL A 108 -2.53 6.84 -13.03
N LYS A 109 -3.28 7.17 -14.09
CA LYS A 109 -4.71 6.84 -14.26
C LYS A 109 -5.01 5.36 -14.54
N ASN A 110 -3.98 4.54 -14.73
CA ASN A 110 -4.17 3.11 -14.98
C ASN A 110 -4.34 2.33 -13.68
N LEU A 111 -5.07 2.84 -12.69
CA LEU A 111 -5.31 2.11 -11.45
C LEU A 111 -6.59 1.27 -11.60
N ARG A 112 -6.43 -0.03 -11.84
CA ARG A 112 -7.53 -0.96 -12.15
C ARG A 112 -7.86 -1.90 -11.01
N VAL A 113 -6.87 -2.19 -10.16
CA VAL A 113 -6.99 -3.15 -9.08
C VAL A 113 -6.29 -2.60 -7.85
N TYR A 114 -7.03 -2.56 -6.75
CA TYR A 114 -6.46 -2.52 -5.42
C TYR A 114 -6.69 -3.88 -4.78
N ALA A 115 -5.68 -4.51 -4.19
CA ALA A 115 -5.83 -5.82 -3.59
C ALA A 115 -5.16 -5.88 -2.22
N ALA A 116 -5.69 -6.77 -1.38
CA ALA A 116 -5.11 -7.12 -0.10
C ALA A 116 -4.92 -8.63 -0.03
N TYR A 117 -3.68 -9.02 0.19
CA TYR A 117 -3.27 -10.39 0.40
C TYR A 117 -3.33 -10.74 1.89
N ASN A 118 -3.85 -11.92 2.22
CA ASN A 118 -3.89 -12.47 3.57
C ASN A 118 -4.47 -11.50 4.61
N VAL A 119 -5.71 -11.06 4.37
CA VAL A 119 -6.47 -10.21 5.27
C VAL A 119 -6.73 -10.93 6.58
N VAL A 120 -6.06 -10.48 7.65
CA VAL A 120 -6.20 -10.99 9.02
C VAL A 120 -7.01 -10.07 9.94
N ASN A 121 -7.55 -8.97 9.40
CA ASN A 121 -8.34 -8.01 10.17
C ASN A 121 -9.73 -8.58 10.48
N ASP A 122 -10.04 -8.81 11.76
CA ASP A 122 -11.30 -9.43 12.19
C ASP A 122 -12.54 -8.70 11.69
N ALA A 123 -12.55 -7.36 11.74
CA ALA A 123 -13.69 -6.57 11.27
C ALA A 123 -13.95 -6.74 9.77
N THR A 124 -12.89 -6.84 8.95
CA THR A 124 -13.00 -7.14 7.51
C THR A 124 -13.46 -8.58 7.28
N SER A 125 -12.86 -9.53 8.00
CA SER A 125 -13.23 -10.96 7.93
C SER A 125 -14.69 -11.20 8.30
N GLU A 126 -15.21 -10.51 9.33
CA GLU A 126 -16.62 -10.59 9.70
C GLU A 126 -17.55 -10.10 8.60
N LEU A 127 -17.20 -9.00 7.92
CA LEU A 127 -18.00 -8.47 6.80
C LEU A 127 -18.01 -9.45 5.62
N VAL A 128 -16.87 -10.07 5.32
CA VAL A 128 -16.79 -11.16 4.33
C VAL A 128 -17.69 -12.33 4.71
N VAL A 129 -17.65 -12.79 5.97
CA VAL A 129 -18.51 -13.89 6.43
C VAL A 129 -20.00 -13.53 6.32
N ARG A 130 -20.37 -12.28 6.64
CA ARG A 130 -21.76 -11.81 6.50
C ARG A 130 -22.20 -11.80 5.04
N ALA A 131 -21.38 -11.27 4.13
CA ALA A 131 -21.64 -11.27 2.70
C ALA A 131 -21.80 -12.68 2.13
N PHE A 132 -21.00 -13.64 2.60
CA PHE A 132 -21.11 -15.04 2.17
C PHE A 132 -22.42 -15.67 2.65
N LYS A 133 -22.82 -15.40 3.89
CA LYS A 133 -24.08 -15.94 4.45
C LYS A 133 -25.31 -15.39 3.74
N SER A 134 -25.35 -14.09 3.42
CA SER A 134 -26.49 -13.47 2.74
C SER A 134 -26.65 -13.97 1.30
N THR A 135 -25.54 -14.20 0.61
CA THR A 135 -25.51 -14.67 -0.79
C THR A 135 -25.46 -16.19 -0.94
N LYS A 136 -25.49 -16.93 0.17
CA LYS A 136 -25.41 -18.40 0.20
C LYS A 136 -24.13 -18.96 -0.43
N VAL A 137 -23.03 -18.21 -0.37
CA VAL A 137 -21.70 -18.72 -0.73
C VAL A 137 -21.21 -19.61 0.41
N GLU A 138 -21.19 -20.92 0.17
CA GLU A 138 -20.92 -21.92 1.21
C GLU A 138 -19.45 -21.96 1.67
N LYS A 139 -18.52 -21.60 0.79
CA LYS A 139 -17.09 -21.72 1.06
C LYS A 139 -16.26 -20.72 0.27
N LEU A 140 -15.15 -20.32 0.88
CA LEU A 140 -14.09 -19.59 0.19
C LEU A 140 -13.33 -20.54 -0.74
N THR A 141 -13.21 -20.15 -2.01
CA THR A 141 -12.55 -20.93 -3.08
C THR A 141 -11.35 -20.16 -3.65
N PRO A 142 -10.40 -20.86 -4.29
CA PRO A 142 -9.40 -20.23 -5.12
C PRO A 142 -10.02 -19.41 -6.26
N TRP A 143 -9.16 -18.73 -7.03
CA TRP A 143 -9.58 -17.99 -8.23
C TRP A 143 -10.58 -18.81 -9.09
N PRO A 144 -11.70 -18.21 -9.56
CA PRO A 144 -12.04 -16.77 -9.50
C PRO A 144 -12.67 -16.29 -8.20
N GLY A 145 -12.84 -17.16 -7.19
CA GLY A 145 -13.46 -16.78 -5.90
C GLY A 145 -14.93 -16.40 -6.01
N ALA A 146 -15.41 -15.63 -5.03
CA ALA A 146 -16.74 -15.02 -5.01
C ALA A 146 -16.63 -13.53 -5.31
N SER A 147 -17.51 -12.99 -6.16
CA SER A 147 -17.51 -11.57 -6.51
C SER A 147 -18.82 -10.91 -6.10
N PHE A 148 -18.71 -9.69 -5.57
CA PHE A 148 -19.82 -8.86 -5.11
C PHE A 148 -19.80 -7.54 -5.86
N ASP A 149 -20.91 -7.22 -6.51
CA ASP A 149 -21.09 -5.97 -7.24
C ASP A 149 -21.24 -4.80 -6.26
N ILE A 150 -20.70 -3.62 -6.58
CA ILE A 150 -20.81 -2.45 -5.70
C ILE A 150 -22.26 -1.98 -5.52
N ASP A 151 -23.17 -2.35 -6.42
CA ASP A 151 -24.60 -2.03 -6.29
C ASP A 151 -25.33 -2.96 -5.29
N SER A 152 -24.68 -4.02 -4.80
CA SER A 152 -25.21 -4.91 -3.76
C SER A 152 -24.88 -4.41 -2.35
N GLU A 153 -25.72 -4.73 -1.36
CA GLU A 153 -25.46 -4.44 0.05
C GLU A 153 -24.12 -5.06 0.52
N GLU A 154 -23.81 -6.25 0.02
CA GLU A 154 -22.56 -6.97 0.31
C GLU A 154 -21.34 -6.25 -0.27
N GLY A 155 -21.40 -5.82 -1.53
CA GLY A 155 -20.31 -5.07 -2.16
C GLY A 155 -20.05 -3.75 -1.44
N GLN A 156 -21.10 -3.02 -1.07
CA GLN A 156 -20.98 -1.79 -0.28
C GLN A 156 -20.40 -2.05 1.10
N ALA A 157 -20.83 -3.11 1.79
CA ALA A 157 -20.29 -3.50 3.08
C ALA A 157 -18.79 -3.83 3.00
N LEU A 158 -18.37 -4.51 1.93
CA LEU A 158 -16.97 -4.85 1.72
C LEU A 158 -16.10 -3.64 1.35
N VAL A 159 -16.62 -2.68 0.58
CA VAL A 159 -15.93 -1.39 0.35
C VAL A 159 -15.87 -0.56 1.64
N GLY A 160 -16.86 -0.65 2.51
CA GLY A 160 -16.87 -0.02 3.83
C GLY A 160 -15.99 -0.72 4.89
N SER A 161 -15.39 -1.87 4.57
CA SER A 161 -14.50 -2.57 5.49
C SER A 161 -13.20 -1.78 5.75
N PRO A 162 -12.45 -2.05 6.84
CA PRO A 162 -11.15 -1.43 7.06
C PRO A 162 -10.18 -1.51 5.87
N ILE A 163 -10.16 -2.62 5.13
CA ILE A 163 -9.36 -2.75 3.89
C ILE A 163 -9.98 -1.97 2.73
N GLY A 164 -11.31 -2.02 2.56
CA GLY A 164 -11.98 -1.24 1.52
C GLY A 164 -11.80 0.27 1.72
N ALA A 165 -11.77 0.73 2.96
CA ALA A 165 -11.53 2.12 3.32
C ALA A 165 -10.14 2.59 2.86
N THR A 166 -9.10 1.75 2.91
CA THR A 166 -7.77 2.14 2.41
C THR A 166 -7.77 2.34 0.90
N ALA A 167 -8.49 1.49 0.16
CA ALA A 167 -8.71 1.69 -1.28
C ALA A 167 -9.49 2.98 -1.56
N ALA A 168 -10.59 3.20 -0.83
CA ALA A 168 -11.41 4.41 -0.97
C ALA A 168 -10.63 5.69 -0.65
N HIS A 169 -9.73 5.68 0.34
CA HIS A 169 -8.87 6.81 0.65
C HIS A 169 -7.87 7.14 -0.47
N VAL A 170 -7.31 6.12 -1.14
CA VAL A 170 -6.46 6.34 -2.33
C VAL A 170 -7.27 7.02 -3.45
N LEU A 171 -8.43 6.45 -3.80
CA LEU A 171 -9.25 6.97 -4.91
C LEU A 171 -9.79 8.38 -4.62
N SER A 172 -10.27 8.62 -3.40
CA SER A 172 -10.88 9.90 -3.03
C SER A 172 -9.87 11.01 -2.79
N GLY A 173 -8.68 10.68 -2.26
CA GLY A 173 -7.62 11.63 -1.95
C GLY A 173 -6.87 12.14 -3.19
N HIS A 174 -6.97 11.43 -4.32
CA HIS A 174 -6.13 11.67 -5.50
C HIS A 174 -6.92 11.78 -6.81
N LYS A 175 -8.14 12.35 -6.71
CA LYS A 175 -9.03 12.54 -7.88
C LYS A 175 -8.47 13.50 -8.93
N GLU A 176 -7.60 14.43 -8.55
CA GLU A 176 -7.00 15.37 -9.51
C GLU A 176 -6.09 14.64 -10.49
N GLU A 177 -5.39 13.61 -10.02
CA GLU A 177 -4.45 12.82 -10.81
C GLU A 177 -5.10 11.59 -11.46
N LEU A 178 -5.93 10.85 -10.71
CA LEU A 178 -6.63 9.66 -11.19
C LEU A 178 -7.82 9.99 -12.09
N GLY A 179 -8.52 11.09 -11.81
CA GLY A 179 -9.87 11.32 -12.30
C GLY A 179 -10.91 10.83 -11.29
N ILE A 180 -12.16 10.71 -11.75
CA ILE A 180 -13.25 10.20 -10.91
C ILE A 180 -13.32 8.70 -11.13
N GLU A 181 -12.61 7.93 -10.30
CA GLU A 181 -12.64 6.47 -10.29
C GLU A 181 -13.54 5.94 -9.16
N HIS A 182 -14.10 4.75 -9.33
CA HIS A 182 -14.82 4.05 -8.27
C HIS A 182 -14.58 2.53 -8.32
N VAL A 183 -14.82 1.87 -7.18
CA VAL A 183 -14.78 0.41 -7.10
C VAL A 183 -16.08 -0.15 -7.68
N THR A 184 -16.01 -0.98 -8.73
CA THR A 184 -17.19 -1.62 -9.34
C THR A 184 -17.51 -2.98 -8.72
N LYS A 185 -16.49 -3.68 -8.23
CA LYS A 185 -16.62 -5.06 -7.79
C LYS A 185 -15.56 -5.43 -6.77
N VAL A 186 -15.96 -6.20 -5.75
CA VAL A 186 -15.05 -6.81 -4.79
C VAL A 186 -15.04 -8.32 -4.99
N THR A 187 -13.88 -8.87 -5.34
CA THR A 187 -13.65 -10.32 -5.46
C THR A 187 -12.90 -10.83 -4.25
N VAL A 188 -13.43 -11.88 -3.62
CA VAL A 188 -12.89 -12.51 -2.41
C VAL A 188 -12.52 -13.95 -2.71
N LEU A 189 -11.29 -14.35 -2.41
CA LEU A 189 -10.75 -15.67 -2.74
C LEU A 189 -9.74 -16.17 -1.69
N THR A 190 -9.37 -17.45 -1.81
CA THR A 190 -8.27 -18.06 -1.03
C THR A 190 -7.12 -18.52 -1.92
N ASN A 191 -6.00 -18.88 -1.33
CA ASN A 191 -4.85 -19.44 -2.02
C ASN A 191 -5.22 -20.77 -2.72
N ASP A 192 -4.59 -21.04 -3.88
CA ASP A 192 -4.68 -22.36 -4.52
C ASP A 192 -3.79 -23.36 -3.78
N TYR A 193 -4.34 -24.53 -3.47
CA TYR A 193 -3.63 -25.61 -2.77
C TYR A 193 -2.82 -26.49 -3.71
N ASN A 194 -2.97 -26.36 -5.03
CA ASN A 194 -2.39 -27.27 -6.00
C ASN A 194 -1.00 -26.89 -6.54
N VAL A 195 -0.32 -25.87 -5.97
CA VAL A 195 1.02 -25.45 -6.42
C VAL A 195 2.14 -26.22 -5.70
N GLY A 196 2.25 -27.51 -6.02
CA GLY A 196 3.48 -28.32 -6.18
C GLY A 196 4.57 -28.43 -5.11
N PHE A 197 4.87 -27.44 -4.25
CA PHE A 197 6.10 -27.48 -3.45
C PHE A 197 6.03 -26.94 -2.01
N LEU A 198 4.96 -26.24 -1.61
CA LEU A 198 4.70 -25.88 -0.22
C LEU A 198 3.18 -25.74 -0.04
N GLU A 199 2.50 -26.76 0.49
CA GLU A 199 1.08 -26.62 0.86
C GLU A 199 0.95 -25.51 1.92
N PRO A 200 0.21 -24.42 1.65
CA PRO A 200 -0.08 -23.44 2.68
C PRO A 200 -0.93 -24.14 3.76
N LYS A 201 -0.45 -24.18 5.01
CA LYS A 201 -1.12 -24.92 6.09
C LYS A 201 -2.50 -24.35 6.46
N ARG A 202 -2.92 -23.21 5.90
CA ARG A 202 -4.16 -22.49 6.24
C ARG A 202 -4.77 -21.85 5.00
N LYS A 203 -6.09 -21.59 5.05
CA LYS A 203 -6.79 -20.74 4.08
C LYS A 203 -6.46 -19.31 4.37
N GLU A 204 -5.90 -18.62 3.39
CA GLU A 204 -5.66 -17.18 3.44
C GLU A 204 -6.84 -16.45 2.79
N LEU A 205 -7.24 -15.31 3.34
CA LEU A 205 -8.30 -14.47 2.78
C LEU A 205 -7.65 -13.40 1.89
N HIS A 206 -8.01 -13.35 0.61
CA HIS A 206 -7.56 -12.29 -0.30
C HIS A 206 -8.77 -11.51 -0.83
N MET A 207 -8.59 -10.20 -1.00
CA MET A 207 -9.62 -9.30 -1.53
C MET A 207 -9.06 -8.49 -2.69
N PHE A 208 -9.83 -8.37 -3.76
CA PHE A 208 -9.52 -7.60 -4.95
C PHE A 208 -10.66 -6.61 -5.21
N PHE A 209 -10.34 -5.34 -5.22
CA PHE A 209 -11.24 -4.24 -5.54
C PHE A 209 -10.96 -3.84 -6.98
N THR A 210 -11.92 -4.13 -7.87
CA THR A 210 -11.88 -3.73 -9.28
C THR A 210 -12.28 -2.27 -9.38
N ILE A 211 -11.49 -1.47 -10.10
CA ILE A 211 -11.63 -0.02 -10.20
C ILE A 211 -11.85 0.36 -11.66
N GLU A 212 -12.83 1.23 -11.89
CA GLU A 212 -13.17 1.76 -13.20
C GLU A 212 -13.45 3.27 -13.13
N ASP A 213 -13.38 3.94 -14.28
CA ASP A 213 -13.80 5.33 -14.42
C ASP A 213 -15.30 5.46 -14.12
N ALA A 214 -15.68 6.49 -13.37
CA ALA A 214 -17.08 6.79 -13.11
C ALA A 214 -17.80 7.29 -14.39
N PRO A 215 -18.98 6.74 -14.71
CA PRO A 215 -19.75 7.22 -15.85
C PRO A 215 -20.20 8.67 -15.62
N GLY A 216 -19.79 9.58 -16.50
CA GLY A 216 -20.23 10.99 -16.50
C GLY A 216 -19.16 12.04 -16.15
N GLY A 217 -17.88 11.67 -16.05
CA GLY A 217 -16.77 12.62 -15.84
C GLY A 217 -16.44 13.46 -17.09
N GLU A 218 -17.35 14.31 -17.55
CA GLU A 218 -16.93 15.42 -18.41
C GLU A 218 -15.96 16.31 -17.62
N GLY A 219 -14.73 16.36 -18.10
CA GLY A 219 -13.66 17.14 -17.49
C GLY A 219 -14.08 18.59 -17.30
N GLY A 220 -13.87 19.11 -16.09
CA GLY A 220 -13.93 20.53 -15.80
C GLY A 220 -12.91 21.28 -16.66
N ALA A 221 -13.33 21.67 -17.87
CA ALA A 221 -12.63 22.61 -18.70
C ALA A 221 -12.63 23.97 -17.97
N GLY A 222 -11.44 24.43 -17.56
CA GLY A 222 -11.21 25.84 -17.28
C GLY A 222 -10.70 26.18 -15.88
N ARG A 223 -9.46 25.79 -15.55
CA ARG A 223 -8.62 26.67 -14.72
C ARG A 223 -7.21 26.73 -15.29
N LYS A 224 -6.83 27.92 -15.74
CA LYS A 224 -5.56 28.22 -16.40
C LYS A 224 -4.38 27.72 -15.57
N ARG A 225 -3.49 26.96 -16.23
CA ARG A 225 -2.17 26.58 -15.74
C ARG A 225 -1.42 27.80 -15.23
N ARG A 226 -1.00 27.76 -13.96
CA ARG A 226 0.08 28.62 -13.44
C ARG A 226 1.32 27.74 -13.33
N ALA A 227 2.33 28.04 -14.14
CA ALA A 227 3.61 27.36 -14.09
C ALA A 227 4.20 27.47 -12.67
N VAL A 228 4.43 26.34 -12.03
CA VAL A 228 5.22 26.26 -10.79
C VAL A 228 6.66 26.01 -11.18
N ARG A 229 7.50 26.91 -10.68
CA ARG A 229 8.94 27.04 -10.88
C ARG A 229 9.65 25.89 -10.15
N GLU A 230 10.54 25.18 -10.84
CA GLU A 230 11.48 24.26 -10.22
C GLU A 230 12.39 25.04 -9.25
N ASP A 231 12.31 24.72 -7.96
CA ASP A 231 13.30 25.14 -6.97
C ASP A 231 13.32 24.13 -5.80
N ARG A 232 14.14 23.07 -5.95
CA ARG A 232 14.92 22.41 -4.89
C ARG A 232 15.65 21.21 -5.47
N ALA A 233 16.95 21.35 -5.70
CA ALA A 233 17.82 20.23 -6.07
C ALA A 233 18.04 19.32 -4.86
N VAL A 234 17.25 18.24 -4.75
CA VAL A 234 17.60 17.07 -3.95
C VAL A 234 18.61 16.26 -4.76
N ARG A 235 19.80 16.03 -4.22
CA ARG A 235 20.76 15.11 -4.85
C ARG A 235 20.46 13.71 -4.34
N GLU A 236 20.04 12.85 -5.27
CA GLU A 236 19.86 11.43 -5.07
C GLU A 236 21.22 10.73 -5.14
N GLU A 237 21.55 9.97 -4.10
CA GLU A 237 22.72 9.10 -4.09
C GLU A 237 22.24 7.67 -3.82
N THR A 238 22.26 6.84 -4.85
CA THR A 238 21.94 5.42 -4.73
C THR A 238 23.21 4.68 -4.35
N SER A 239 23.29 4.19 -3.12
CA SER A 239 24.36 3.27 -2.73
C SER A 239 23.85 1.84 -2.73
N VAL A 240 24.43 1.00 -3.58
CA VAL A 240 24.20 -0.45 -3.55
C VAL A 240 25.21 -1.05 -2.58
N ARG A 241 24.74 -1.49 -1.42
CA ARG A 241 25.58 -2.19 -0.46
C ARG A 241 25.36 -3.70 -0.61
N ASN A 242 26.41 -4.40 -1.03
CA ASN A 242 26.40 -5.86 -1.17
C ASN A 242 26.99 -6.49 0.10
N GLU A 243 26.12 -7.01 0.98
CA GLU A 243 26.51 -7.78 2.17
C GLU A 243 26.13 -9.25 2.00
N GLY A 244 26.67 -9.90 0.96
CA GLY A 244 26.46 -11.33 0.71
C GLY A 244 25.12 -11.63 0.04
N LYS A 245 24.33 -12.57 0.58
CA LYS A 245 23.08 -13.07 -0.05
C LYS A 245 21.90 -12.08 -0.04
N ASN A 246 22.11 -10.86 0.46
CA ASN A 246 21.07 -9.84 0.51
C ASN A 246 21.53 -8.60 -0.25
N VAL A 247 20.76 -8.19 -1.25
CA VAL A 247 20.90 -6.87 -1.88
C VAL A 247 19.91 -5.95 -1.19
N VAL A 248 20.43 -4.96 -0.45
CA VAL A 248 19.61 -3.89 0.14
C VAL A 248 19.75 -2.66 -0.75
N HIS A 249 18.63 -2.23 -1.32
CA HIS A 249 18.55 -0.93 -1.99
C HIS A 249 18.29 0.13 -0.94
N GLU A 250 19.32 0.89 -0.61
CA GLU A 250 19.24 2.00 0.34
C GLU A 250 19.10 3.31 -0.42
N HIS A 251 18.01 4.02 -0.18
CA HIS A 251 17.78 5.36 -0.72
C HIS A 251 18.05 6.38 0.39
N VAL A 252 19.19 7.07 0.31
CA VAL A 252 19.57 8.12 1.26
C VAL A 252 19.23 9.47 0.65
N PHE A 253 18.36 10.23 1.31
CA PHE A 253 17.97 11.56 0.87
C PHE A 253 18.79 12.62 1.64
N ARG A 254 19.66 13.34 0.94
CA ARG A 254 20.39 14.48 1.51
C ARG A 254 19.84 15.79 0.98
N VAL A 255 19.43 16.68 1.88
CA VAL A 255 19.14 18.08 1.54
C VAL A 255 20.47 18.81 1.48
N ALA A 256 20.82 19.39 0.33
CA ALA A 256 22.02 20.21 0.21
C ALA A 256 21.87 21.48 1.06
N GLY A 257 22.55 21.54 2.21
CA GLY A 257 22.65 22.75 3.02
C GLY A 257 23.40 23.85 2.27
N ARG A 258 22.88 25.08 2.29
CA ARG A 258 23.62 26.27 1.85
C ARG A 258 24.75 26.51 2.84
N ALA A 259 25.99 26.55 2.34
CA ALA A 259 27.07 27.21 3.04
C ALA A 259 26.76 28.72 3.07
N GLY A 260 26.66 29.27 4.27
CA GLY A 260 26.60 30.69 4.59
C GLY A 260 27.41 30.92 5.85
#